data_AF-A0A2Z6EWS0-F1
#
_entry.id   AF-A0A2Z6EWS0-F1
#
_cell.length_a   1.000
_cell.length_b   1.000
_cell.length_c   1.000
_cell.angle_alpha   90.00
_cell.angle_beta   90.00
_cell.angle_gamma   90.00
#
_symmetry.space_group_name_H-M   'P 1'
#
loop_
_entity.id
_entity.type
_entity.pdbx_description
1 polymer ?
#
loop_
_entity_poly.entity_id
_entity_poly.type
_entity_poly.pdbx_seq_one_letter_code
_entity_poly.pdbx_strand_id
1 'polypeptide(L)'
;MKDRRMIAFTTLLASRKRLAEKLEKTYAMQRTEYAERVQAVAAKNDEIAEQLQEQQTRTIAINNMMSGEALLKIAELEAAWQYLNLVNERHQQLEAELVPLQKAVQAKEAEISETRQRIAKNEAQIEAYSKLVRVARRAQLRAAENALDEEAEEALLAQRRLRDVAKHNL
;
A
#
# COMPACT_ATOMS: atom_id res chain seq x y z
N MET A 1 36.86 15.18 4.70
CA MET A 1 35.49 15.45 4.15
C MET A 1 34.78 14.22 3.54
N LYS A 2 35.49 13.27 2.90
CA LYS A 2 34.88 12.09 2.24
C LYS A 2 34.12 11.16 3.20
N ASP A 3 34.61 10.94 4.42
CA ASP A 3 33.93 10.06 5.39
C ASP A 3 32.60 10.60 5.89
N ARG A 4 32.47 11.92 6.07
CA ARG A 4 31.21 12.53 6.51
C ARG A 4 30.08 12.34 5.50
N ARG A 5 30.39 12.41 4.19
CA ARG A 5 29.40 12.16 3.11
C ARG A 5 29.00 10.70 3.04
N MET A 6 29.93 9.78 3.21
CA MET A 6 29.63 8.34 3.29
C MET A 6 28.72 8.04 4.48
N ILE A 7 29.04 8.54 5.68
CA ILE A 7 28.22 8.36 6.89
C ILE A 7 26.80 8.94 6.68
N ALA A 8 26.69 10.09 6.01
CA ALA A 8 25.40 10.66 5.67
C ALA A 8 24.58 9.75 4.75
N PHE A 9 25.18 9.22 3.67
CA PHE A 9 24.47 8.32 2.76
C PHE A 9 24.09 6.99 3.39
N THR A 10 24.93 6.40 4.25
CA THR A 10 24.58 5.17 4.97
C THR A 10 23.45 5.40 5.96
N THR A 11 23.46 6.55 6.65
CA THR A 11 22.39 6.94 7.58
C THR A 11 21.07 7.17 6.84
N LEU A 12 21.09 7.90 5.71
CA LEU A 12 19.93 8.09 4.85
C LEU A 12 19.39 6.76 4.32
N LEU A 13 20.26 5.86 3.87
CA LEU A 13 19.88 4.54 3.40
C LEU A 13 19.19 3.73 4.52
N ALA A 14 19.75 3.72 5.73
CA ALA A 14 19.15 3.04 6.87
C ALA A 14 17.76 3.63 7.23
N SER A 15 17.64 4.97 7.22
CA SER A 15 16.35 5.64 7.44
C SER A 15 15.31 5.27 6.36
N ARG A 16 15.73 5.17 5.09
CA ARG A 16 14.83 4.82 3.98
C ARG A 16 14.38 3.37 4.02
N LYS A 17 15.24 2.45 4.45
CA LYS A 17 14.87 1.04 4.70
C LYS A 17 13.83 0.92 5.82
N ARG A 18 14.02 1.62 6.94
CA ARG A 18 13.02 1.69 8.01
C ARG A 18 11.69 2.28 7.53
N LEU A 19 11.73 3.27 6.64
CA LEU A 19 10.53 3.81 6.03
C LEU A 19 9.84 2.78 5.11
N ALA A 20 10.60 1.99 4.36
CA ALA A 20 10.04 0.91 3.53
C ALA A 20 9.27 -0.10 4.37
N GLU A 21 9.87 -0.59 5.46
CA GLU A 21 9.20 -1.51 6.41
C GLU A 21 7.90 -0.93 6.97
N LYS A 22 7.88 0.38 7.29
CA LYS A 22 6.68 1.07 7.76
C LYS A 22 5.61 1.16 6.67
N LEU A 23 6.01 1.48 5.44
CA LEU A 23 5.09 1.59 4.31
C LEU A 23 4.49 0.23 3.94
N GLU A 24 5.28 -0.85 4.00
CA GLU A 24 4.79 -2.22 3.78
C GLU A 24 3.76 -2.63 4.83
N LYS A 25 4.02 -2.37 6.11
CA LYS A 25 3.05 -2.61 7.19
C LYS A 25 1.77 -1.80 7.00
N THR A 26 1.91 -0.52 6.64
CA THR A 26 0.76 0.36 6.36
C THR A 26 -0.05 -0.17 5.19
N TYR A 27 0.60 -0.57 4.10
CA TYR A 27 -0.05 -1.13 2.93
C TYR A 27 -0.77 -2.45 3.22
N ALA A 28 -0.16 -3.33 4.01
CA ALA A 28 -0.80 -4.59 4.45
C ALA A 28 -2.09 -4.32 5.25
N MET A 29 -2.02 -3.40 6.22
CA MET A 29 -3.19 -2.97 7.01
C MET A 29 -4.26 -2.30 6.15
N GLN A 30 -3.88 -1.43 5.21
CA GLN A 30 -4.83 -0.82 4.29
C GLN A 30 -5.53 -1.87 3.41
N ARG A 31 -4.82 -2.94 3.02
CA ARG A 31 -5.40 -4.03 2.22
C ARG A 31 -6.43 -4.84 3.01
N THR A 32 -6.19 -5.09 4.30
CA THR A 32 -7.18 -5.76 5.16
C THR A 32 -8.41 -4.89 5.35
N GLU A 33 -8.23 -3.61 5.67
CA GLU A 33 -9.35 -2.65 5.80
C GLU A 33 -10.14 -2.49 4.51
N TYR A 34 -9.47 -2.49 3.35
CA TYR A 34 -10.14 -2.46 2.05
C TYR A 34 -11.01 -3.70 1.84
N ALA A 35 -10.49 -4.89 2.14
CA ALA A 35 -11.25 -6.13 2.02
C ALA A 35 -12.50 -6.14 2.93
N GLU A 36 -12.37 -5.67 4.17
CA GLU A 36 -13.49 -5.53 5.10
C GLU A 36 -14.56 -4.57 4.56
N ARG A 37 -14.16 -3.43 3.98
CA ARG A 37 -15.11 -2.47 3.38
C ARG A 37 -15.81 -3.02 2.15
N VAL A 38 -15.08 -3.75 1.28
CA VAL A 38 -15.68 -4.43 0.12
C VAL A 38 -16.68 -5.48 0.58
N GLN A 39 -16.36 -6.23 1.64
CA GLN A 39 -17.28 -7.21 2.22
C GLN A 39 -18.53 -6.54 2.80
N ALA A 40 -18.40 -5.38 3.45
CA ALA A 40 -19.54 -4.61 3.96
C ALA A 40 -20.46 -4.11 2.83
N VAL A 41 -19.89 -3.67 1.70
CA VAL A 41 -20.66 -3.32 0.49
C VAL A 41 -21.38 -4.53 -0.08
N ALA A 42 -20.69 -5.68 -0.17
CA ALA A 42 -21.31 -6.91 -0.66
C ALA A 42 -22.48 -7.35 0.22
N ALA A 43 -22.30 -7.40 1.55
CA ALA A 43 -23.36 -7.74 2.48
C ALA A 43 -24.57 -6.80 2.38
N LYS A 44 -24.32 -5.49 2.22
CA LYS A 44 -25.41 -4.51 2.03
C LYS A 44 -26.14 -4.70 0.70
N ASN A 45 -25.44 -5.07 -0.37
CA ASN A 45 -26.08 -5.40 -1.65
C ASN A 45 -26.94 -6.68 -1.53
N ASP A 46 -26.49 -7.68 -0.77
CA ASP A 46 -27.26 -8.89 -0.52
C ASP A 46 -28.55 -8.55 0.26
N GLU A 47 -28.48 -7.72 1.31
CA GLU A 47 -29.66 -7.20 2.03
C GLU A 47 -30.64 -6.47 1.10
N ILE A 48 -30.12 -5.63 0.19
CA ILE A 48 -30.95 -4.91 -0.79
C ILE A 48 -31.63 -5.89 -1.76
N ALA A 49 -30.93 -6.92 -2.21
CA ALA A 49 -31.46 -7.93 -3.12
C ALA A 49 -32.58 -8.76 -2.47
N GLU A 50 -32.40 -9.17 -1.21
CA GLU A 50 -33.44 -9.85 -0.42
C GLU A 50 -34.69 -8.97 -0.26
N GLN A 51 -34.49 -7.68 0.08
CA GLN A 51 -35.59 -6.73 0.22
C GLN A 51 -36.35 -6.52 -1.09
N LEU A 52 -35.62 -6.45 -2.22
CA LEU A 52 -36.22 -6.30 -3.55
C LEU A 52 -37.04 -7.55 -3.93
N GLN A 53 -36.56 -8.74 -3.59
CA GLN A 53 -37.30 -9.99 -3.81
C GLN A 53 -38.59 -10.04 -2.97
N GLU A 54 -38.55 -9.58 -1.71
CA GLU A 54 -39.75 -9.43 -0.90
C GLU A 54 -40.75 -8.46 -1.56
N GLN A 55 -40.28 -7.28 -1.98
CA GLN A 55 -41.10 -6.28 -2.66
C GLN A 55 -41.80 -6.86 -3.91
N GLN A 56 -41.07 -7.60 -4.74
CA GLN A 56 -41.64 -8.25 -5.93
C GLN A 56 -42.72 -9.27 -5.56
N THR A 57 -42.45 -10.10 -4.56
CA THR A 57 -43.40 -11.12 -4.08
C THR A 57 -44.69 -10.48 -3.57
N ARG A 58 -44.59 -9.38 -2.82
CA ARG A 58 -45.76 -8.62 -2.33
C ARG A 58 -46.53 -7.96 -3.45
N THR A 59 -45.83 -7.39 -4.43
CA THR A 59 -46.45 -6.77 -5.60
C THR A 59 -47.25 -7.79 -6.41
N ILE A 60 -46.69 -8.99 -6.64
CA ILE A 60 -47.41 -10.09 -7.31
C ILE A 60 -48.63 -10.49 -6.51
N ALA A 61 -48.51 -10.66 -5.19
CA ALA A 61 -49.65 -11.00 -4.33
C ALA A 61 -50.78 -9.97 -4.44
N ILE A 62 -50.45 -8.67 -4.35
CA ILE A 62 -51.43 -7.57 -4.50
C ILE A 62 -52.07 -7.59 -5.90
N ASN A 63 -51.31 -7.83 -6.96
CA ASN A 63 -51.86 -7.91 -8.31
C ASN A 63 -52.86 -9.07 -8.45
N ASN A 64 -52.56 -10.24 -7.87
CA ASN A 64 -53.48 -11.39 -7.88
C ASN A 64 -54.76 -11.12 -7.05
N MET A 65 -54.64 -10.33 -5.97
CA MET A 65 -55.79 -9.87 -5.19
C MET A 65 -56.70 -8.94 -6.01
N MET A 66 -56.11 -8.09 -6.87
CA MET A 66 -56.86 -7.14 -7.69
C MET A 66 -57.43 -7.74 -8.99
N SER A 67 -56.85 -8.82 -9.52
CA SER A 67 -57.36 -9.51 -10.72
C SER A 67 -58.60 -10.37 -10.46
N GLY A 68 -59.06 -10.48 -9.21
CA GLY A 68 -60.22 -11.30 -8.83
C GLY A 68 -59.92 -12.80 -8.78
N GLU A 69 -58.64 -13.19 -8.84
CA GLU A 69 -58.19 -14.58 -8.72
C GLU A 69 -58.30 -15.13 -7.28
N ALA A 70 -58.62 -14.26 -6.31
CA ALA A 70 -58.85 -14.62 -4.91
C ALA A 70 -60.04 -13.85 -4.32
N LEU A 71 -60.79 -14.50 -3.41
CA LEU A 71 -61.82 -13.87 -2.58
C LEU A 71 -61.14 -13.10 -1.45
N LEU A 72 -61.21 -11.77 -1.45
CA LEU A 72 -60.57 -10.92 -0.42
C LEU A 72 -61.51 -9.89 0.20
N LYS A 73 -61.20 -9.56 1.45
CA LYS A 73 -61.77 -8.41 2.15
C LYS A 73 -60.96 -7.16 1.81
N ILE A 74 -61.64 -6.03 1.64
CA ILE A 74 -60.99 -4.72 1.38
C ILE A 74 -59.88 -4.41 2.41
N ALA A 75 -60.11 -4.74 3.69
CA ALA A 75 -59.13 -4.56 4.76
C ALA A 75 -57.82 -5.35 4.55
N GLU A 76 -57.86 -6.52 3.91
CA GLU A 76 -56.66 -7.33 3.63
C GLU A 76 -55.82 -6.69 2.50
N LEU A 77 -56.49 -6.13 1.50
CA LEU A 77 -55.85 -5.38 0.43
C LEU A 77 -55.19 -4.09 0.94
N GLU A 78 -55.88 -3.34 1.81
CA GLU A 78 -55.33 -2.13 2.44
C GLU A 78 -54.10 -2.45 3.29
N ALA A 79 -54.15 -3.53 4.08
CA ALA A 79 -53.00 -3.98 4.88
C ALA A 79 -51.82 -4.38 3.99
N ALA A 80 -52.06 -5.05 2.86
CA ALA A 80 -51.01 -5.43 1.92
C ALA A 80 -50.33 -4.19 1.29
N TRP A 81 -51.10 -3.16 0.92
CA TRP A 81 -50.56 -1.90 0.42
C TRP A 81 -49.74 -1.15 1.46
N GLN A 82 -50.22 -1.06 2.70
CA GLN A 82 -49.46 -0.43 3.80
C GLN A 82 -48.13 -1.15 4.04
N TYR A 83 -48.14 -2.48 4.03
CA TYR A 83 -46.92 -3.26 4.16
C TYR A 83 -45.97 -3.06 2.98
N LEU A 84 -46.48 -3.02 1.74
CA LEU A 84 -45.66 -2.74 0.56
C LEU A 84 -44.98 -1.36 0.67
N ASN A 85 -45.68 -0.34 1.16
CA ASN A 85 -45.09 0.98 1.39
C ASN A 85 -43.95 0.93 2.41
N LEU A 86 -44.14 0.21 3.53
CA LEU A 86 -43.08 0.01 4.52
C LEU A 86 -41.85 -0.70 3.92
N VAL A 87 -42.07 -1.74 3.10
CA VAL A 87 -41.01 -2.46 2.40
C VAL A 87 -40.25 -1.55 1.43
N ASN A 88 -40.96 -0.67 0.71
CA ASN A 88 -40.36 0.31 -0.19
C ASN A 88 -39.51 1.35 0.56
N GLU A 89 -40.02 1.88 1.67
CA GLU A 89 -39.28 2.81 2.54
C GLU A 89 -38.00 2.15 3.06
N ARG A 90 -38.10 0.88 3.49
CA ARG A 90 -36.93 0.13 3.94
C ARG A 90 -35.90 -0.08 2.83
N HIS A 91 -36.35 -0.40 1.61
CA HIS A 91 -35.46 -0.53 0.46
C HIS A 91 -34.71 0.78 0.17
N GLN A 92 -35.42 1.92 0.14
CA GLN A 92 -34.80 3.24 -0.05
C GLN A 92 -33.79 3.59 1.04
N GLN A 93 -34.07 3.22 2.30
CA GLN A 93 -33.11 3.38 3.39
C GLN A 93 -31.84 2.56 3.17
N LEU A 94 -31.97 1.30 2.77
CA LEU A 94 -30.83 0.43 2.50
C LEU A 94 -29.98 0.95 1.32
N GLU A 95 -30.61 1.41 0.25
CA GLU A 95 -29.92 2.07 -0.87
C GLU A 95 -29.17 3.33 -0.42
N ALA A 96 -29.79 4.15 0.44
CA ALA A 96 -29.15 5.33 1.00
C ALA A 96 -27.95 4.98 1.90
N GLU A 97 -28.01 3.88 2.64
CA GLU A 97 -26.90 3.35 3.45
C GLU A 97 -25.75 2.77 2.60
N LEU A 98 -26.04 2.25 1.41
CA LEU A 98 -25.03 1.69 0.50
C LEU A 98 -24.07 2.76 -0.05
N VAL A 99 -24.60 3.96 -0.37
CA VAL A 99 -23.82 5.07 -0.94
C VAL A 99 -22.59 5.44 -0.10
N PRO A 100 -22.68 5.71 1.22
CA PRO A 100 -21.51 6.01 2.03
C PRO A 100 -20.53 4.83 2.13
N LEU A 101 -20.99 3.58 2.12
CA LEU A 101 -20.12 2.40 2.12
C LEU A 101 -19.28 2.32 0.83
N GLN A 102 -19.91 2.54 -0.34
CA GLN A 102 -19.22 2.59 -1.62
C GLN A 102 -18.20 3.73 -1.68
N LYS A 103 -18.55 4.92 -1.16
CA LYS A 103 -17.60 6.03 -1.03
C LYS A 103 -16.42 5.68 -0.13
N ALA A 104 -16.66 4.96 0.97
CA ALA A 104 -15.59 4.51 1.86
C ALA A 104 -14.63 3.51 1.19
N VAL A 105 -15.13 2.64 0.29
CA VAL A 105 -14.30 1.76 -0.54
C VAL A 105 -13.43 2.60 -1.49
N GLN A 106 -14.02 3.50 -2.26
CA GLN A 106 -13.31 4.37 -3.21
C GLN A 106 -12.23 5.22 -2.52
N ALA A 107 -12.55 5.80 -1.36
CA ALA A 107 -11.58 6.54 -0.56
C ALA A 107 -10.39 5.66 -0.14
N LYS A 108 -10.65 4.40 0.24
CA LYS A 108 -9.60 3.47 0.62
C LYS A 108 -8.74 3.04 -0.56
N GLU A 109 -9.31 2.87 -1.75
CA GLU A 109 -8.55 2.61 -2.97
C GLU A 109 -7.59 3.76 -3.29
N ALA A 110 -8.05 5.00 -3.12
CA ALA A 110 -7.20 6.18 -3.31
C ALA A 110 -6.03 6.22 -2.31
N GLU A 111 -6.29 5.96 -1.02
CA GLU A 111 -5.24 5.85 0.01
C GLU A 111 -4.21 4.76 -0.31
N ILE A 112 -4.68 3.60 -0.79
CA ILE A 112 -3.82 2.49 -1.21
C ILE A 112 -2.96 2.91 -2.41
N SER A 113 -3.55 3.57 -3.40
CA SER A 113 -2.85 4.06 -4.58
C SER A 113 -1.74 5.06 -4.20
N GLU A 114 -2.04 6.01 -3.32
CA GLU A 114 -1.06 6.97 -2.80
C GLU A 114 0.08 6.24 -2.07
N THR A 115 -0.25 5.25 -1.25
CA THR A 115 0.75 4.48 -0.49
C THR A 115 1.65 3.67 -1.42
N ARG A 116 1.11 3.08 -2.49
CA ARG A 116 1.89 2.40 -3.54
C ARG A 116 2.85 3.35 -4.24
N GLN A 117 2.41 4.56 -4.59
CA GLN A 117 3.29 5.58 -5.18
C GLN A 117 4.43 5.97 -4.23
N ARG A 118 4.14 6.10 -2.94
CA ARG A 118 5.15 6.38 -1.90
C ARG A 118 6.16 5.24 -1.76
N ILE A 119 5.71 3.99 -1.83
CA ILE A 119 6.59 2.80 -1.84
C ILE A 119 7.54 2.87 -3.03
N ALA A 120 7.01 2.97 -4.25
CA ALA A 120 7.81 3.02 -5.47
C ALA A 120 8.85 4.16 -5.45
N LYS A 121 8.44 5.35 -4.98
CA LYS A 121 9.35 6.50 -4.81
C LYS A 121 10.46 6.20 -3.80
N ASN A 122 10.12 5.56 -2.68
CA ASN A 122 11.10 5.22 -1.65
C ASN A 122 12.07 4.12 -2.11
N GLU A 123 11.59 3.12 -2.85
CA GLU A 123 12.43 2.08 -3.47
C GLU A 123 13.46 2.66 -4.43
N ALA A 124 13.03 3.57 -5.33
CA ALA A 124 13.94 4.28 -6.23
C ALA A 124 15.02 5.07 -5.46
N GLN A 125 14.65 5.70 -4.34
CA GLN A 125 15.60 6.39 -3.47
C GLN A 125 16.58 5.44 -2.76
N ILE A 126 16.10 4.29 -2.28
CA ILE A 126 16.94 3.24 -1.68
C ILE A 126 17.96 2.77 -2.70
N GLU A 127 17.56 2.51 -3.94
CA GLU A 127 18.46 2.08 -5.00
C GLU A 127 19.54 3.14 -5.29
N ALA A 128 19.12 4.39 -5.46
CA ALA A 128 20.04 5.50 -5.71
C ALA A 128 21.08 5.66 -4.59
N TYR A 129 20.65 5.69 -3.32
CA TYR A 129 21.59 5.79 -2.19
C TYR A 129 22.47 4.54 -2.06
N SER A 130 21.93 3.35 -2.32
CA SER A 130 22.71 2.11 -2.32
C SER A 130 23.82 2.13 -3.39
N LYS A 131 23.54 2.70 -4.57
CA LYS A 131 24.55 2.91 -5.61
C LYS A 131 25.62 3.89 -5.16
N LEU A 132 25.23 5.03 -4.57
CA LEU A 132 26.17 6.03 -4.06
C LEU A 132 27.09 5.47 -2.97
N VAL A 133 26.54 4.69 -2.02
CA VAL A 133 27.34 4.02 -0.98
C VAL A 133 28.33 3.03 -1.60
N ARG A 134 27.91 2.21 -2.58
CA ARG A 134 28.81 1.27 -3.28
C ARG A 134 29.95 1.99 -3.99
N VAL A 135 29.64 3.07 -4.71
CA VAL A 135 30.66 3.86 -5.43
C VAL A 135 31.65 4.49 -4.44
N ALA A 136 31.15 5.08 -3.35
CA ALA A 136 32.00 5.68 -2.32
C ALA A 136 32.95 4.66 -1.68
N ARG A 137 32.44 3.48 -1.32
CA ARG A 137 33.26 2.38 -0.76
C ARG A 137 34.34 1.91 -1.73
N ARG A 138 34.01 1.74 -3.02
CA ARG A 138 35.01 1.37 -4.04
C ARG A 138 36.09 2.44 -4.20
N ALA A 139 35.73 3.72 -4.14
CA ALA A 139 36.69 4.80 -4.23
C ALA A 139 37.64 4.85 -3.01
N GLN A 140 37.13 4.55 -1.80
CA GLN A 140 37.96 4.41 -0.61
C GLN A 140 38.92 3.23 -0.69
N LEU A 141 38.43 2.06 -1.15
CA LEU A 141 39.27 0.88 -1.32
C LEU A 141 40.44 1.16 -2.28
N ARG A 142 40.16 1.73 -3.46
CA ARG A 142 41.19 2.11 -4.42
C ARG A 142 42.19 3.13 -3.86
N ALA A 143 41.72 4.08 -3.06
CA ALA A 143 42.62 5.06 -2.44
C ALA A 143 43.54 4.41 -1.40
N ALA A 144 43.05 3.40 -0.67
CA ALA A 144 43.87 2.63 0.26
C ALA A 144 44.88 1.71 -0.46
N GLU A 145 44.45 1.04 -1.54
CA GLU A 145 45.35 0.24 -2.40
C GLU A 145 46.49 1.10 -2.96
N ASN A 146 46.17 2.25 -3.55
CA ASN A 146 47.19 3.16 -4.07
C ASN A 146 48.17 3.65 -3.00
N ALA A 147 47.69 3.96 -1.78
CA ALA A 147 48.55 4.40 -0.68
C ALA A 147 49.51 3.29 -0.24
N LEU A 148 49.05 2.03 -0.22
CA LEU A 148 49.90 0.87 0.10
C LEU A 148 50.95 0.63 -0.99
N ASP A 149 50.59 0.78 -2.27
CA ASP A 149 51.52 0.65 -3.38
C ASP A 149 52.60 1.73 -3.32
N GLU A 150 52.23 2.99 -3.05
CA GLU A 150 53.17 4.10 -2.83
C GLU A 150 54.12 3.82 -1.65
N GLU A 151 53.61 3.38 -0.49
CA GLU A 151 54.44 3.00 0.67
C GLU A 151 55.39 1.84 0.35
N ALA A 152 54.94 0.84 -0.41
CA ALA A 152 55.76 -0.29 -0.81
C ALA A 152 56.88 0.11 -1.76
N GLU A 153 56.61 1.00 -2.73
CA GLU A 153 57.63 1.56 -3.63
C GLU A 153 58.67 2.38 -2.86
N GLU A 154 58.24 3.23 -1.92
CA GLU A 154 59.14 4.00 -1.06
C GLU A 154 60.04 3.09 -0.20
N ALA A 155 59.49 2.03 0.39
CA ALA A 155 60.24 1.06 1.16
C ALA A 155 61.29 0.33 0.30
N LEU A 156 60.94 -0.06 -0.93
CA LEU A 156 61.88 -0.68 -1.88
C LEU A 156 63.00 0.29 -2.29
N LEU A 157 62.68 1.56 -2.53
CA LEU A 157 63.67 2.59 -2.83
C LEU A 157 64.61 2.85 -1.65
N ALA A 158 64.08 2.91 -0.42
CA ALA A 158 64.88 3.06 0.79
C ALA A 158 65.86 1.89 0.98
N GLN A 159 65.40 0.65 0.78
CA GLN A 159 66.27 -0.53 0.82
C GLN A 159 67.36 -0.50 -0.25
N ARG A 160 67.05 -0.06 -1.48
CA ARG A 160 68.05 0.10 -2.54
C ARG A 160 69.10 1.14 -2.16
N ARG A 161 68.69 2.31 -1.65
CA ARG A 161 69.62 3.35 -1.19
C ARG A 161 70.56 2.84 -0.09
N LEU A 162 70.04 2.11 0.90
CA LEU A 162 70.86 1.51 1.96
C LEU A 162 71.88 0.50 1.40
N ARG A 163 71.47 -0.31 0.42
CA ARG A 163 72.36 -1.27 -0.24
C ARG A 163 73.45 -0.58 -1.06
N ASP A 164 73.12 0.51 -1.76
CA ASP A 164 74.07 1.24 -2.59
C ASP A 164 75.08 2.02 -1.72
N VAL A 165 74.64 2.58 -0.59
CA VAL A 165 75.52 3.17 0.43
C VAL A 165 76.47 2.12 1.03
N ALA A 166 75.98 0.90 1.28
CA ALA A 166 76.83 -0.18 1.80
C ALA A 166 77.87 -0.67 0.77
N LYS A 167 77.60 -0.55 -0.53
CA LYS A 167 78.54 -0.92 -1.61
C LYS A 167 79.63 0.13 -1.87
N HIS A 168 79.40 1.39 -1.53
CA HIS A 168 80.38 2.46 -1.73
C HIS A 168 81.29 2.73 -0.52
N ASN A 169 81.01 2.09 0.62
CA ASN A 169 81.82 2.17 1.85
C ASN A 169 82.71 0.92 2.08
N LEU A 170 82.85 0.07 1.06
CA LEU A 170 83.76 -1.08 0.99
C LEU A 170 84.72 -0.86 -0.19
#